data_AF-A0A1Y6EUF8-F1
#
_entry.id   AF-A0A1Y6EUF8-F1
#
_cell.length_a   1.000
_cell.length_b   1.000
_cell.length_c   1.000
_cell.angle_alpha   90.00
_cell.angle_beta   90.00
_cell.angle_gamma   90.00
#
_symmetry.space_group_name_H-M   'P 1'
#
loop_
_entity.id
_entity.type
_entity.pdbx_description
1 polymer ?
#
loop_
_entity_poly.entity_id
_entity_poly.type
_entity_poly.pdbx_seq_one_letter_code
_entity_poly.pdbx_strand_id
1 'polypeptide(L)'
;MNKMDYDRALYYTHRSEWDNLLILMVRTKDQFLSKRIEQFLHAYNFERDYSVIETKLYNLLRYIDHANETVEPDPNEIPMYSLS
;
A
#
# COMPACT_ATOMS: atom_id res chain seq x y z
N MET A 1 13.78 4.55 -2.75
CA MET A 1 12.46 4.14 -2.20
C MET A 1 12.34 2.68 -2.55
N ASN A 2 12.17 1.78 -1.58
CA ASN A 2 12.21 0.34 -1.88
C ASN A 2 10.87 -0.08 -2.49
N LYS A 3 10.90 -0.59 -3.71
CA LYS A 3 9.79 -1.28 -4.38
C LYS A 3 9.06 -2.26 -3.45
N MET A 4 9.84 -2.91 -2.57
CA MET A 4 9.34 -3.80 -1.52
C MET A 4 8.26 -3.20 -0.62
N ASP A 5 8.26 -1.90 -0.32
CA ASP A 5 7.24 -1.29 0.54
C ASP A 5 5.88 -1.23 -0.18
N TYR A 6 5.89 -0.95 -1.49
CA TYR A 6 4.68 -0.93 -2.31
C TYR A 6 4.14 -2.35 -2.56
N ASP A 7 5.01 -3.31 -2.86
CA ASP A 7 4.61 -4.71 -3.01
C ASP A 7 4.01 -5.27 -1.72
N ARG A 8 4.60 -4.93 -0.55
CA ARG A 8 4.03 -5.27 0.76
C ARG A 8 2.70 -4.57 1.00
N ALA A 9 2.57 -3.29 0.66
CA ALA A 9 1.31 -2.57 0.81
C ALA A 9 0.19 -3.22 -0.02
N LEU A 10 0.50 -3.61 -1.27
CA LEU A 10 -0.43 -4.30 -2.15
C LEU A 10 -0.84 -5.66 -1.56
N TYR A 11 0.14 -6.43 -1.09
CA TYR A 11 -0.07 -7.75 -0.48
C TYR A 11 -0.96 -7.68 0.77
N TYR A 12 -0.65 -6.78 1.70
CA TYR A 12 -1.44 -6.61 2.93
C TYR A 12 -2.85 -6.11 2.63
N THR A 13 -2.99 -5.20 1.66
CA THR A 13 -4.30 -4.70 1.23
C THR A 13 -5.16 -5.81 0.64
N HIS A 14 -4.59 -6.67 -0.23
CA HIS A 14 -5.32 -7.80 -0.81
C HIS A 14 -5.80 -8.83 0.22
N ARG A 15 -5.00 -9.06 1.27
CA ARG A 15 -5.33 -9.99 2.36
C ARG A 15 -6.16 -9.37 3.48
N SER A 16 -6.47 -8.07 3.40
CA SER A 16 -7.12 -7.31 4.48
C SER A 16 -6.33 -7.35 5.81
N GLU A 17 -5.01 -7.42 5.74
CA GLU A 17 -4.12 -7.40 6.91
C GLU A 17 -3.84 -5.96 7.36
N TRP A 18 -4.87 -5.30 7.90
CA TRP A 18 -4.83 -3.87 8.24
C TRP A 18 -3.80 -3.52 9.32
N ASP A 19 -3.53 -4.43 10.26
CA ASP A 19 -2.47 -4.25 11.26
C ASP A 19 -1.08 -4.21 10.62
N ASN A 20 -0.81 -5.08 9.65
CA ASN A 20 0.46 -5.08 8.90
C ASN A 20 0.59 -3.81 8.04
N LEU A 21 -0.54 -3.33 7.49
CA LEU A 21 -0.59 -2.07 6.76
C LEU A 21 -0.29 -0.86 7.67
N LEU A 22 -0.80 -0.86 8.90
CA LEU A 22 -0.49 0.16 9.91
C LEU A 22 0.98 0.13 10.32
N ILE A 23 1.56 -1.05 10.53
CA ILE A 23 2.99 -1.20 10.80
C ILE A 23 3.83 -0.67 9.62
N LEU A 24 3.44 -1.02 8.39
CA LEU A 24 4.11 -0.56 7.18
C LEU A 24 4.07 0.97 7.05
N MET A 25 2.93 1.59 7.34
CA MET A 25 2.76 3.05 7.37
C MET A 25 3.75 3.72 8.33
N VAL A 26 3.96 3.17 9.53
CA VAL A 26 4.91 3.74 10.50
C VAL A 26 6.37 3.55 10.09
N ARG A 27 6.67 2.48 9.34
CA ARG A 27 8.05 2.10 8.97
C ARG A 27 8.51 2.66 7.64
N THR A 28 7.59 2.97 6.72
CA THR A 28 7.94 3.51 5.42
C THR A 28 8.52 4.92 5.55
N LYS A 29 9.47 5.25 4.68
CA LYS A 29 10.00 6.62 4.54
C LYS A 29 9.15 7.46 3.57
N ASP A 30 8.19 6.83 2.91
CA ASP A 30 7.28 7.50 1.99
C ASP A 30 6.12 8.15 2.74
N GLN A 31 6.19 9.48 2.83
CA GLN A 31 5.15 10.27 3.48
C GLN A 31 3.82 10.24 2.70
N PHE A 32 3.84 10.06 1.38
CA PHE A 32 2.63 9.96 0.57
C PHE A 32 1.94 8.61 0.75
N LEU A 33 2.70 7.50 0.69
CA LEU A 33 2.18 6.16 0.99
C LEU A 33 1.61 6.12 2.41
N SER A 34 2.39 6.58 3.39
CA SER A 34 1.97 6.63 4.79
C SER A 34 0.64 7.39 4.94
N LYS A 35 0.53 8.57 4.34
CA LYS A 35 -0.68 9.39 4.43
C LYS A 35 -1.89 8.75 3.76
N ARG A 36 -1.71 8.03 2.65
CA ARG A 36 -2.80 7.31 1.98
C ARG A 36 -3.28 6.11 2.79
N ILE A 37 -2.36 5.36 3.39
CA ILE A 37 -2.69 4.26 4.31
C ILE A 37 -3.47 4.80 5.52
N GLU A 38 -2.99 5.89 6.14
CA GLU A 38 -3.68 6.55 7.26
C GLU A 38 -5.12 6.93 6.90
N GLN A 39 -5.33 7.59 5.75
CA GLN A 39 -6.67 7.98 5.30
C GLN A 39 -7.59 6.78 5.09
N PHE A 40 -7.06 5.69 4.54
CA PHE A 40 -7.83 4.46 4.36
C PHE A 40 -8.18 3.82 5.71
N LEU A 41 -7.21 3.66 6.62
CA LEU A 41 -7.44 3.06 7.94
C LEU A 41 -8.41 3.90 8.78
N HIS A 42 -8.29 5.22 8.72
CA HIS A 42 -9.23 6.13 9.38
C HIS A 42 -10.64 5.97 8.79
N ALA A 43 -10.77 5.94 7.45
CA ALA A 43 -12.07 5.71 6.83
C ALA A 43 -12.66 4.35 7.24
N TYR A 44 -11.85 3.29 7.23
CA TYR A 44 -12.27 1.95 7.61
C TYR A 44 -12.79 1.85 9.06
N ASN A 45 -12.18 2.58 10.01
CA ASN A 45 -12.56 2.52 11.43
C ASN A 45 -13.70 3.47 11.81
N PHE A 46 -13.83 4.62 11.14
CA PHE A 46 -14.72 5.70 11.58
C PHE A 46 -15.85 6.02 10.60
N GLU A 47 -15.71 5.73 9.31
CA GLU A 47 -16.74 6.04 8.32
C GLU A 47 -17.83 4.97 8.32
N ARG A 48 -19.08 5.41 8.22
CA ARG A 48 -20.25 4.52 8.11
C ARG A 48 -20.68 4.30 6.65
N ASP A 49 -20.20 5.16 5.76
CA ASP A 49 -20.48 5.07 4.32
C ASP A 49 -19.41 4.20 3.64
N TYR A 50 -19.82 3.00 3.24
CA TYR A 50 -18.98 2.05 2.51
C TYR A 50 -18.42 2.62 1.21
N SER A 51 -19.13 3.55 0.56
CA SER A 51 -18.69 4.20 -0.69
C SER A 51 -17.42 5.04 -0.46
N VAL A 52 -17.31 5.66 0.71
CA VAL A 52 -16.13 6.46 1.10
C VAL A 52 -14.94 5.53 1.35
N ILE A 53 -15.15 4.41 2.05
CA ILE A 53 -14.12 3.41 2.31
C ILE A 53 -13.59 2.84 0.99
N GLU A 54 -14.48 2.42 0.09
CA GLU A 54 -14.12 1.89 -1.23
C GLU A 54 -13.33 2.91 -2.06
N THR A 55 -13.77 4.18 -2.06
CA THR A 55 -13.06 5.27 -2.75
C THR A 55 -11.65 5.46 -2.20
N LYS A 56 -11.48 5.39 -0.86
CA LYS A 56 -10.16 5.52 -0.23
C LYS A 56 -9.27 4.30 -0.52
N LEU A 57 -9.83 3.10 -0.50
CA LEU A 57 -9.15 1.87 -0.87
C LEU A 57 -8.65 1.93 -2.32
N TYR A 58 -9.52 2.31 -3.25
CA TYR A 58 -9.17 2.43 -4.66
C TYR A 58 -8.08 3.49 -4.88
N ASN A 59 -8.15 4.62 -4.19
CA ASN A 59 -7.11 5.66 -4.24
C ASN A 59 -5.78 5.19 -3.65
N LEU A 60 -5.78 4.30 -2.66
CA LEU A 60 -4.57 3.69 -2.11
C LEU A 60 -3.96 2.72 -3.13
N LEU A 61 -4.75 1.79 -3.67
CA LEU A 61 -4.32 0.80 -4.65
C LEU A 61 -3.74 1.46 -5.92
N ARG A 62 -4.45 2.44 -6.48
CA ARG A 62 -3.99 3.18 -7.66
C ARG A 62 -2.66 3.90 -7.43
N TYR A 63 -2.42 4.38 -6.21
CA TYR A 63 -1.15 5.01 -5.87
C TYR A 63 -0.03 3.99 -5.76
N ILE A 64 -0.27 2.87 -5.08
CA ILE A 64 0.71 1.79 -4.95
C ILE A 64 1.12 1.29 -6.32
N ASP A 65 0.16 1.07 -7.21
CA ASP A 65 0.38 0.61 -8.59
C ASP A 65 1.24 1.61 -9.38
N HIS A 66 0.85 2.89 -9.40
CA HIS A 66 1.61 3.95 -10.07
C HIS A 66 3.02 4.15 -9.48
N ALA A 67 3.15 4.08 -8.14
CA ALA A 67 4.43 4.19 -7.48
C ALA A 67 5.33 2.98 -7.80
N ASN A 68 4.75 1.79 -7.93
CA ASN A 68 5.47 0.58 -8.34
C ASN A 68 5.97 0.65 -9.79
N GLU A 69 5.18 1.22 -10.71
CA GLU A 69 5.59 1.41 -12.11
C GLU A 69 6.69 2.47 -12.28
N THR A 70 6.70 3.48 -11.42
CA THR A 70 7.64 4.61 -11.50
C THR A 70 8.97 4.35 -10.78
N VAL A 71 9.02 3.36 -9.89
CA VAL A 71 10.28 2.88 -9.30
C VAL A 71 11.01 2.07 -10.37
N GLU A 72 12.09 2.64 -10.91
CA GLU A 72 12.98 1.91 -11.80
C GLU A 72 13.39 0.59 -11.14
N PRO A 73 13.27 -0.55 -11.84
CA PRO A 73 13.65 -1.84 -11.27
C PRO A 73 15.13 -1.78 -10.94
N ASP A 74 15.49 -2.05 -9.68
CA ASP A 74 16.89 -2.33 -9.37
C ASP A 74 17.29 -3.54 -10.25
N PRO A 75 18.33 -3.43 -11.09
CA PRO A 75 18.71 -4.49 -12.02
C PRO A 75 19.13 -5.80 -11.31
N ASN A 76 19.23 -5.79 -9.98
CA ASN A 76 19.56 -6.97 -9.17
C ASN A 76 18.38 -7.50 -8.32
N GLU A 77 17.19 -6.89 -8.38
CA GLU A 77 16.02 -7.40 -7.64
C GLU A 77 15.40 -8.60 -8.36
N ILE A 78 15.60 -9.79 -7.78
CA ILE A 78 14.89 -11.01 -8.20
C ILE A 78 13.39 -10.80 -7.89
N PRO A 79 12.51 -10.85 -8.90
CA PRO A 79 11.08 -10.66 -8.66
C PRO A 79 10.53 -11.77 -7.76
N MET A 80 9.69 -11.41 -6.79
CA MET A 80 9.14 -12.33 -5.79
C MET A 80 8.33 -13.49 -6.42
N TYR A 81 7.78 -13.31 -7.62
CA TYR A 81 7.10 -14.35 -8.40
C TYR A 81 8.04 -15.37 -9.07
N SER A 82 9.35 -15.13 -9.07
CA SER A 82 10.37 -16.06 -9.57
C SER A 82 10.92 -17.00 -8.50
N LEU A 83 10.45 -16.89 -7.25
CA LEU A 83 10.83 -17.74 -6.11
C LEU A 83 9.79 -18.85 -5.83
N SER A 84 8.91 -19.17 -6.79
CA SER A 84 7.91 -20.25 -6.71
C SER A 84 8.11 -21.27 -7.82
#